data_AF-A0A2N8PEJ2-F1
#
_entry.id   AF-A0A2N8PEJ2-F1
#
_cell.length_a   1.000
_cell.length_b   1.000
_cell.length_c   1.000
_cell.angle_alpha   90.00
_cell.angle_beta   90.00
_cell.angle_gamma   90.00
#
_symmetry.space_group_name_H-M   'P 1'
#
loop_
_entity.id
_entity.type
_entity.pdbx_description
1 polymer ?
#
loop_
_entity_poly.entity_id
_entity_poly.type
_entity_poly.pdbx_seq_one_letter_code
_entity_poly.pdbx_strand_id
1 'polypeptide(L)'
;MLGGFRLVTDDDPARIPAGSERLLAFVALRYGAVPRGLVAESLWPDVSECRAYASLRSALNRLRCAGCRMLDVGPGALALAGGVGVDFRELKPLAHLLVDSSVASPGTSVCLGLGASEIDALSQDLLPGWCDEWALREAEEWRQLRMHALEALATRFISAQHFGHAVCAAGAAVRAEPLRETARAVLIKAHLAEGNQSEALREFQRYRSLLQAELGLRPTSRLLGLVADLRSAASRCAACPATYREPVAGGYDASVTPR
;
A
#
# COMPACT_ATOMS: atom_id res chain seq x y z
N MET A 1 -6.38 -3.86 -12.74
CA MET A 1 -6.82 -4.76 -11.66
C MET A 1 -6.64 -4.08 -10.30
N LEU A 2 -5.56 -3.32 -10.15
CA LEU A 2 -5.27 -2.51 -8.97
C LEU A 2 -6.18 -1.27 -8.94
N GLY A 3 -6.79 -1.00 -7.80
CA GLY A 3 -7.76 0.10 -7.63
C GLY A 3 -9.11 -0.13 -8.31
N GLY A 4 -9.31 -1.32 -8.92
CA GLY A 4 -10.53 -1.69 -9.62
C GLY A 4 -10.25 -2.42 -10.94
N PHE A 5 -11.24 -3.16 -11.41
CA PHE A 5 -11.19 -3.73 -12.75
C PHE A 5 -11.41 -2.61 -13.78
N ARG A 6 -10.44 -2.44 -14.68
CA ARG A 6 -10.53 -1.55 -15.84
C ARG A 6 -9.91 -2.26 -17.03
N LEU A 7 -10.61 -2.20 -18.16
CA LEU A 7 -10.13 -2.67 -19.45
C LEU A 7 -9.93 -1.45 -20.34
N VAL A 8 -8.73 -1.31 -20.90
CA VAL A 8 -8.38 -0.21 -21.81
C VAL A 8 -7.96 -0.83 -23.14
N THR A 9 -8.55 -0.37 -24.24
CA THR A 9 -8.23 -0.77 -25.61
C THR A 9 -8.04 0.48 -26.44
N ASP A 10 -6.90 0.62 -27.14
CA ASP A 10 -6.59 1.81 -27.96
C ASP A 10 -6.84 3.14 -27.23
N ASP A 11 -6.41 3.21 -25.96
CA ASP A 11 -6.57 4.32 -24.99
C ASP A 11 -7.99 4.64 -24.50
N ASP A 12 -9.02 3.91 -24.95
CA ASP A 12 -10.40 4.07 -24.48
C ASP A 12 -10.83 2.98 -23.47
N PRO A 13 -11.56 3.35 -22.40
CA PRO A 13 -12.10 2.39 -21.44
C PRO A 13 -13.22 1.57 -22.07
N ALA A 14 -12.97 0.28 -22.29
CA ALA A 14 -13.95 -0.66 -22.83
C ALA A 14 -14.87 -1.19 -21.71
N ARG A 15 -16.19 -1.13 -21.93
CA ARG A 15 -17.18 -1.72 -21.01
C ARG A 15 -17.56 -3.11 -21.51
N ILE A 16 -17.49 -4.09 -20.62
CA ILE A 16 -17.90 -5.47 -20.90
C ILE A 16 -18.89 -5.96 -19.83
N PRO A 17 -19.72 -6.97 -20.12
CA PRO A 17 -20.65 -7.50 -19.13
C PRO A 17 -19.94 -8.10 -17.91
N ALA A 18 -20.53 -8.01 -16.72
CA ALA A 18 -19.90 -8.42 -15.46
C ALA A 18 -19.41 -9.89 -15.41
N GLY A 19 -20.08 -10.81 -16.12
CA GLY A 19 -19.61 -12.20 -16.22
C GLY A 19 -18.35 -12.35 -17.10
N SER A 20 -18.19 -11.48 -18.08
CA SER A 20 -17.01 -11.39 -18.94
C SER A 20 -15.85 -10.68 -18.23
N GLU A 21 -16.13 -9.69 -17.37
CA GLU A 21 -15.14 -9.06 -16.49
C GLU A 21 -14.51 -10.08 -15.54
N ARG A 22 -15.35 -10.86 -14.85
CA ARG A 22 -14.89 -11.92 -13.94
C ARG A 22 -14.01 -12.94 -14.62
N LEU A 23 -14.43 -13.38 -15.81
CA LEU A 23 -13.65 -14.29 -16.63
C LEU A 23 -12.27 -13.72 -16.98
N LEU A 24 -12.23 -12.46 -17.45
CA LEU A 24 -10.96 -11.84 -17.84
C LEU A 24 -10.05 -11.63 -16.62
N ALA A 25 -10.59 -11.15 -15.51
CA ALA A 25 -9.86 -10.97 -14.25
C ALA A 25 -9.27 -12.29 -13.75
N PHE A 26 -10.08 -13.35 -13.71
CA PHE A 26 -9.65 -14.67 -13.24
C PHE A 26 -8.47 -15.22 -14.06
N VAL A 27 -8.55 -15.16 -15.39
CA VAL A 27 -7.44 -15.58 -16.26
C VAL A 27 -6.25 -14.62 -16.12
N ALA A 28 -6.50 -13.32 -15.97
CA ALA A 28 -5.44 -12.33 -15.82
C ALA A 28 -4.60 -12.50 -14.55
N LEU A 29 -5.16 -13.01 -13.45
CA LEU A 29 -4.39 -13.28 -12.23
C LEU A 29 -3.54 -14.55 -12.28
N ARG A 30 -3.71 -15.42 -13.30
CA ARG A 30 -3.02 -16.71 -13.41
C ARG A 30 -1.92 -16.70 -14.45
N TYR A 31 -0.69 -17.03 -14.08
CA TYR A 31 0.38 -17.18 -15.07
C TYR A 31 0.13 -18.44 -15.93
N GLY A 32 0.02 -18.25 -17.24
CA GLY A 32 -0.16 -19.34 -18.21
C GLY A 32 -1.61 -19.68 -18.57
N ALA A 33 -1.78 -20.84 -19.21
CA ALA A 33 -3.08 -21.32 -19.66
C ALA A 33 -3.86 -21.98 -18.52
N VAL A 34 -5.14 -21.62 -18.41
CA VAL A 34 -6.05 -22.06 -17.36
C VAL A 34 -7.07 -23.04 -17.94
N PRO A 35 -7.23 -24.27 -17.40
CA PRO A 35 -8.21 -25.23 -17.87
C PRO A 35 -9.64 -24.68 -17.81
N ARG A 36 -10.46 -24.97 -18.83
CA ARG A 36 -11.85 -24.47 -18.89
C ARG A 36 -12.72 -24.98 -17.75
N GLY A 37 -12.47 -26.20 -17.27
CA GLY A 37 -13.18 -26.78 -16.13
C GLY A 37 -12.94 -25.97 -14.86
N LEU A 38 -11.67 -25.69 -14.55
CA LEU A 38 -11.30 -24.85 -13.40
C LEU A 38 -11.94 -23.46 -13.47
N VAL A 39 -11.97 -22.84 -14.66
CA VAL A 39 -12.62 -21.54 -14.86
C VAL A 39 -14.13 -21.62 -14.63
N ALA A 40 -14.78 -22.64 -15.19
CA ALA A 40 -16.22 -22.82 -15.06
C ALA A 40 -16.61 -23.03 -13.59
N GLU A 41 -15.88 -23.89 -12.88
CA GLU A 41 -16.07 -24.20 -11.47
C GLU A 41 -15.82 -22.99 -10.57
N SER A 42 -14.73 -22.26 -10.80
CA SER A 42 -14.35 -21.11 -9.94
C SER A 42 -15.29 -19.91 -10.10
N LEU A 43 -15.84 -19.69 -11.30
CA LEU A 43 -16.68 -18.53 -11.59
C LEU A 43 -18.17 -18.78 -11.36
N TRP A 44 -18.60 -20.05 -11.40
CA TRP A 44 -19.99 -20.44 -11.18
C TRP A 44 -20.06 -21.69 -10.29
N PRO A 45 -19.65 -21.59 -9.01
CA PRO A 45 -19.60 -22.75 -8.11
C PRO A 45 -20.99 -23.30 -7.76
N ASP A 46 -22.02 -22.45 -7.76
CA ASP A 46 -23.37 -22.80 -7.27
C ASP A 46 -24.27 -23.49 -8.31
N VAL A 47 -23.75 -23.83 -9.49
CA VAL A 47 -24.54 -24.44 -10.57
C VAL A 47 -23.94 -25.77 -11.00
N SER A 48 -24.76 -26.61 -11.64
CA SER A 48 -24.26 -27.86 -12.21
C SER A 48 -23.18 -27.61 -13.27
N GLU A 49 -22.25 -28.55 -13.41
CA GLU A 49 -21.15 -28.48 -14.36
C GLU A 49 -21.61 -28.08 -15.79
N CYS A 50 -22.65 -28.74 -16.30
CA CYS A 50 -23.24 -28.40 -17.61
C CYS A 50 -23.67 -26.93 -17.72
N ARG A 51 -24.24 -26.36 -16.64
CA ARG A 51 -24.63 -24.95 -16.59
C ARG A 51 -23.43 -24.03 -16.45
N ALA A 52 -22.43 -24.39 -15.66
CA ALA A 52 -21.18 -23.63 -15.53
C ALA A 52 -20.47 -23.51 -16.90
N TYR A 53 -20.36 -24.61 -17.64
CA TYR A 53 -19.82 -24.60 -19.01
C TYR A 53 -20.68 -23.81 -20.00
N ALA A 54 -22.01 -23.81 -19.86
CA ALA A 54 -22.89 -22.98 -20.66
C ALA A 54 -22.70 -21.47 -20.38
N SER A 55 -22.55 -21.09 -19.10
CA SER A 55 -22.24 -19.73 -18.68
C SER A 55 -20.86 -19.29 -19.18
N LEU A 56 -19.84 -20.17 -19.10
CA LEU A 56 -18.51 -19.91 -19.64
C LEU A 56 -18.55 -19.64 -21.14
N ARG A 57 -19.24 -20.48 -21.92
CA ARG A 57 -19.41 -20.25 -23.37
C ARG A 57 -20.11 -18.92 -23.65
N SER A 58 -21.12 -18.57 -22.86
CA SER A 58 -21.84 -17.31 -23.00
C SER A 58 -20.95 -16.09 -22.69
N ALA A 59 -20.15 -16.15 -21.63
CA ALA A 59 -19.21 -15.09 -21.26
C ALA A 59 -18.12 -14.87 -22.32
N LEU A 60 -17.57 -15.96 -22.87
CA LEU A 60 -16.61 -15.92 -23.98
C LEU A 60 -17.23 -15.36 -25.26
N ASN A 61 -18.46 -15.76 -25.60
CA ASN A 61 -19.15 -15.24 -26.76
C ASN A 61 -19.39 -13.73 -26.63
N ARG A 62 -19.78 -13.24 -25.44
CA ARG A 62 -19.96 -11.81 -25.18
C ARG A 62 -18.65 -11.02 -25.30
N LEU A 63 -17.54 -11.55 -24.78
CA LEU A 63 -16.22 -10.94 -24.97
C LEU A 63 -15.87 -10.80 -26.45
N ARG A 64 -16.09 -11.86 -27.23
CA ARG A 64 -15.86 -11.85 -28.67
C ARG A 64 -16.75 -10.84 -29.40
N CYS A 65 -18.05 -10.78 -29.05
CA CYS A 65 -18.98 -9.80 -29.63
C CYS A 65 -18.63 -8.35 -29.28
N ALA A 66 -18.04 -8.11 -28.11
CA ALA A 66 -17.52 -6.80 -27.74
C ALA A 66 -16.20 -6.43 -28.46
N GLY A 67 -15.69 -7.29 -29.35
CA GLY A 67 -14.43 -7.07 -30.06
C GLY A 67 -13.18 -7.27 -29.19
N CYS A 68 -13.34 -7.70 -27.94
CA CYS A 68 -12.23 -7.85 -27.01
C CYS A 68 -11.41 -9.11 -27.32
N ARG A 69 -10.20 -8.94 -27.86
CA ARG A 69 -9.26 -10.02 -28.19
C ARG A 69 -8.23 -10.29 -27.07
N MET A 70 -8.66 -10.17 -25.82
CA MET A 70 -7.76 -10.24 -24.66
C MET A 70 -7.46 -11.69 -24.21
N LEU A 71 -8.14 -12.68 -24.79
CA LEU A 71 -7.99 -14.10 -24.43
C LEU A 71 -7.68 -14.95 -25.65
N ASP A 72 -6.70 -15.83 -25.50
CA ASP A 72 -6.46 -16.95 -26.39
C ASP A 72 -7.33 -18.13 -25.94
N VAL A 73 -8.30 -18.48 -26.77
CA VAL A 73 -9.31 -19.51 -26.48
C VAL A 73 -8.90 -20.82 -27.14
N GLY A 74 -8.25 -21.71 -26.39
CA GLY A 74 -7.91 -23.05 -26.81
C GLY A 74 -9.05 -24.06 -26.62
N PRO A 75 -8.89 -25.29 -27.16
CA PRO A 75 -9.89 -26.36 -27.06
C PRO A 75 -10.14 -26.81 -25.61
N GLY A 76 -9.12 -26.79 -24.74
CA GLY A 76 -9.22 -27.21 -23.33
C GLY A 76 -8.87 -26.13 -22.30
N ALA A 77 -8.28 -25.01 -22.73
CA ALA A 77 -7.76 -23.98 -21.83
C ALA A 77 -7.97 -22.56 -22.37
N LEU A 78 -7.88 -21.59 -21.47
CA LEU A 78 -7.93 -20.16 -21.74
C LEU A 78 -6.62 -19.52 -21.27
N ALA A 79 -6.00 -18.69 -22.09
CA ALA A 79 -4.86 -17.88 -21.69
C ALA A 79 -5.14 -16.41 -21.98
N LEU A 80 -4.43 -15.50 -21.32
CA LEU A 80 -4.36 -14.13 -21.80
C LEU A 80 -3.66 -14.10 -23.16
N ALA A 81 -4.19 -13.31 -24.08
CA ALA A 81 -3.58 -13.11 -25.38
C ALA A 81 -2.20 -12.43 -25.25
N GLY A 82 -1.31 -12.75 -26.18
CA GLY A 82 0.01 -12.10 -26.25
C GLY A 82 -0.13 -10.57 -26.39
N GLY A 83 0.68 -9.83 -25.63
CA GLY A 83 0.68 -8.36 -25.63
C GLY A 83 -0.32 -7.69 -24.70
N VAL A 84 -1.16 -8.45 -23.99
CA VAL A 84 -2.05 -7.89 -22.96
C VAL A 84 -1.25 -7.57 -21.69
N GLY A 85 -1.06 -6.28 -21.42
CA GLY A 85 -0.50 -5.79 -20.17
C GLY A 85 -1.46 -5.99 -19.00
N VAL A 86 -0.91 -6.39 -17.84
CA VAL A 86 -1.68 -6.52 -16.60
C VAL A 86 -0.86 -5.86 -15.49
N ASP A 87 -1.35 -4.72 -15.01
CA ASP A 87 -0.78 -3.94 -13.91
C ASP A 87 -0.33 -4.81 -12.72
N PHE A 88 -1.18 -5.76 -12.30
CA PHE A 88 -0.86 -6.67 -11.22
C PHE A 88 0.31 -7.63 -11.53
N ARG A 89 0.45 -8.10 -12.78
CA ARG A 89 1.55 -9.00 -13.17
C ARG A 89 2.90 -8.30 -13.26
N GLU A 90 2.88 -6.99 -13.50
CA GLU A 90 4.07 -6.15 -13.48
C GLU A 90 4.48 -5.82 -12.04
N LEU A 91 3.49 -5.54 -11.17
CA LEU A 91 3.76 -5.11 -9.80
C LEU A 91 4.07 -6.25 -8.82
N LYS A 92 3.42 -7.42 -8.97
CA LYS A 92 3.61 -8.57 -8.05
C LYS A 92 5.08 -9.05 -7.98
N PRO A 93 5.84 -9.18 -9.09
CA PRO A 93 7.26 -9.52 -9.03
C PRO A 93 8.11 -8.46 -8.33
N LEU A 94 7.82 -7.17 -8.56
CA LEU A 94 8.49 -6.06 -7.88
C LEU A 94 8.27 -6.12 -6.37
N ALA A 95 7.04 -6.40 -5.93
CA ALA A 95 6.73 -6.56 -4.51
C ALA A 95 7.52 -7.72 -3.87
N HIS A 96 7.64 -8.87 -4.54
CA HIS A 96 8.50 -9.97 -4.05
C HIS A 96 9.97 -9.55 -3.96
N LEU A 97 10.50 -8.87 -4.98
CA LEU A 97 11.88 -8.37 -4.99
C LEU A 97 12.18 -7.38 -3.85
N LEU A 98 11.17 -6.59 -3.44
CA LEU A 98 11.29 -5.68 -2.29
C LEU A 98 11.36 -6.43 -0.97
N VAL A 99 10.57 -7.50 -0.82
CA VAL A 99 10.54 -8.35 0.38
C VAL A 99 11.80 -9.21 0.51
N ASP A 100 12.31 -9.73 -0.62
CA ASP A 100 13.49 -10.57 -0.66
C ASP A 100 14.75 -9.76 -0.33
N SER A 101 15.14 -9.82 0.94
CA SER A 101 16.27 -9.08 1.52
C SER A 101 17.64 -9.60 1.06
N SER A 102 17.69 -10.79 0.45
CA SER A 102 18.93 -11.38 -0.09
C SER A 102 19.46 -10.64 -1.33
N VAL A 103 18.62 -9.86 -2.02
CA VAL A 103 19.02 -9.03 -3.16
C VAL A 103 19.50 -7.64 -2.70
N ALA A 104 19.31 -7.32 -1.41
CA ALA A 104 19.76 -6.09 -0.78
C ALA A 104 21.19 -6.26 -0.22
N SER A 105 22.16 -6.52 -1.09
CA SER A 105 23.52 -6.07 -0.78
C SER A 105 23.50 -4.55 -0.61
N PRO A 106 24.23 -3.99 0.39
CA PRO A 106 24.42 -2.54 0.50
C PRO A 106 25.19 -2.07 -0.74
N GLY A 107 24.46 -1.67 -1.79
CA GLY A 107 24.99 -1.35 -3.11
C GLY A 107 24.06 -1.70 -4.28
N THR A 108 23.05 -2.56 -4.08
CA THR A 108 22.12 -2.87 -5.18
C THR A 108 21.20 -1.68 -5.44
N SER A 109 21.45 -1.06 -6.60
CA SER A 109 20.76 0.05 -7.28
C SER A 109 19.25 -0.14 -7.53
N VAL A 110 18.53 -1.00 -6.79
CA VAL A 110 17.08 -1.17 -6.96
C VAL A 110 16.33 0.10 -6.58
N CYS A 111 16.89 0.94 -5.71
CA CYS A 111 16.25 2.20 -5.32
C CYS A 111 16.36 3.31 -6.38
N LEU A 112 17.28 3.21 -7.34
CA LEU A 112 17.58 4.31 -8.28
C LEU A 112 16.48 4.56 -9.33
N GLY A 113 15.41 3.76 -9.35
CA GLY A 113 14.25 3.97 -10.21
C GLY A 113 12.89 3.93 -9.49
N LEU A 114 12.85 3.72 -8.17
CA LEU A 114 11.59 3.65 -7.43
C LEU A 114 11.28 5.00 -6.77
N GLY A 115 10.05 5.47 -6.92
CA GLY A 115 9.60 6.75 -6.38
C GLY A 115 8.10 6.75 -6.10
N ALA A 116 7.46 7.89 -6.35
CA ALA A 116 6.05 8.09 -6.06
C ALA A 116 5.11 7.14 -6.85
N SER A 117 5.47 6.81 -8.09
CA SER A 117 4.66 5.94 -8.96
C SER A 117 4.50 4.53 -8.37
N GLU A 118 5.61 3.92 -7.93
CA GLU A 118 5.59 2.58 -7.37
C GLU A 118 4.96 2.55 -5.98
N ILE A 119 5.12 3.62 -5.19
CA ILE A 119 4.39 3.77 -3.93
C ILE A 119 2.89 3.82 -4.19
N ASP A 120 2.43 4.61 -5.17
CA ASP A 120 1.01 4.71 -5.49
C ASP A 120 0.47 3.36 -5.99
N ALA A 121 1.17 2.70 -6.92
CA ALA A 121 0.78 1.39 -7.43
C ALA A 121 0.70 0.33 -6.31
N LEU A 122 1.67 0.28 -5.39
CA LEU A 122 1.67 -0.63 -4.24
C LEU A 122 0.59 -0.28 -3.20
N SER A 123 0.10 0.96 -3.19
CA SER A 123 -0.97 1.40 -2.30
C SER A 123 -2.35 0.91 -2.73
N GLN A 124 -2.50 0.44 -3.97
CA GLN A 124 -3.80 0.06 -4.53
C GLN A 124 -4.25 -1.35 -4.12
N ASP A 125 -5.53 -1.49 -3.79
CA ASP A 125 -6.19 -2.78 -3.51
C ASP A 125 -6.36 -3.59 -4.80
N LEU A 126 -6.30 -4.91 -4.70
CA LEU A 126 -6.61 -5.78 -5.83
C LEU A 126 -8.12 -6.01 -5.90
N LEU A 127 -8.74 -5.65 -7.03
CA LEU A 127 -10.17 -5.88 -7.30
C LEU A 127 -11.11 -5.45 -6.14
N PRO A 128 -11.02 -4.22 -5.64
CA PRO A 128 -11.89 -3.75 -4.57
C PRO A 128 -13.38 -3.89 -4.95
N GLY A 129 -14.21 -4.34 -3.99
CA GLY A 129 -15.65 -4.52 -4.16
C GLY A 129 -16.06 -5.87 -4.77
N TRP A 130 -15.12 -6.75 -5.09
CA TRP A 130 -15.41 -8.10 -5.58
C TRP A 130 -15.59 -9.07 -4.40
N CYS A 131 -16.67 -9.85 -4.44
CA CYS A 131 -17.02 -10.80 -3.37
C CYS A 131 -16.80 -12.27 -3.75
N ASP A 132 -16.35 -12.54 -4.98
CA ASP A 132 -16.05 -13.89 -5.42
C ASP A 132 -14.91 -14.49 -4.57
N GLU A 133 -15.06 -15.72 -4.07
CA GLU A 133 -14.10 -16.34 -3.12
C GLU A 133 -12.66 -16.36 -3.66
N TRP A 134 -12.51 -16.66 -4.96
CA TRP A 134 -11.20 -16.64 -5.61
C TRP A 134 -10.58 -15.24 -5.61
N ALA A 135 -11.38 -14.18 -5.73
CA ALA A 135 -10.90 -12.80 -5.77
C ALA A 135 -10.51 -12.34 -4.37
N LEU A 136 -11.31 -12.70 -3.36
CA LEU A 136 -11.01 -12.42 -1.95
C LEU A 136 -9.68 -13.06 -1.52
N ARG A 137 -9.43 -14.32 -1.91
CA ARG A 137 -8.15 -14.99 -1.62
C ARG A 137 -6.97 -14.27 -2.25
N GLU A 138 -7.05 -13.92 -3.54
CA GLU A 138 -5.96 -13.20 -4.23
C GLU A 138 -5.76 -11.80 -3.66
N ALA A 139 -6.83 -11.12 -3.27
CA ALA A 139 -6.78 -9.79 -2.66
C ALA A 139 -6.10 -9.84 -1.29
N GLU A 140 -6.37 -10.87 -0.48
CA GLU A 140 -5.70 -11.05 0.81
C GLU A 140 -4.21 -11.38 0.65
N GLU A 141 -3.87 -12.29 -0.27
CA GLU A 141 -2.47 -12.60 -0.60
C GLU A 141 -1.71 -11.34 -1.06
N TRP A 142 -2.34 -10.54 -1.93
CA TRP A 142 -1.79 -9.26 -2.37
C TRP A 142 -1.63 -8.26 -1.23
N ARG A 143 -2.65 -8.14 -0.37
CA ARG A 143 -2.64 -7.22 0.77
C ARG A 143 -1.46 -7.52 1.69
N GLN A 144 -1.21 -8.79 1.99
CA GLN A 144 -0.06 -9.19 2.80
C GLN A 144 1.25 -8.84 2.12
N LEU A 145 1.43 -9.25 0.87
CA LEU A 145 2.66 -9.01 0.11
C LEU A 145 3.00 -7.52 -0.02
N ARG A 146 2.03 -6.69 -0.43
CA ARG A 146 2.26 -5.26 -0.65
C ARG A 146 2.60 -4.52 0.65
N MET A 147 2.05 -4.93 1.80
CA MET A 147 2.39 -4.35 3.10
C MET A 147 3.86 -4.58 3.44
N HIS A 148 4.33 -5.83 3.29
CA HIS A 148 5.73 -6.16 3.51
C HIS A 148 6.65 -5.42 2.51
N ALA A 149 6.23 -5.30 1.24
CA ALA A 149 6.96 -4.57 0.22
C ALA A 149 7.07 -3.07 0.54
N LEU A 150 5.98 -2.42 0.99
CA LEU A 150 5.96 -1.00 1.36
C LEU A 150 6.83 -0.71 2.60
N GLU A 151 6.84 -1.60 3.59
CA GLU A 151 7.73 -1.50 4.76
C GLU A 151 9.21 -1.60 4.36
N ALA A 152 9.54 -2.55 3.48
CA ALA A 152 10.89 -2.73 2.96
C ALA A 152 11.32 -1.51 2.12
N LEU A 153 10.43 -1.01 1.26
CA LEU A 153 10.66 0.17 0.43
C LEU A 153 10.87 1.43 1.29
N ALA A 154 10.05 1.65 2.32
CA ALA A 154 10.24 2.75 3.25
C ALA A 154 11.58 2.66 3.99
N THR A 155 11.98 1.45 4.44
CA THR A 155 13.28 1.23 5.08
C THR A 155 14.44 1.56 4.13
N ARG A 156 14.34 1.18 2.86
CA ARG A 156 15.32 1.51 1.83
C ARG A 156 15.41 3.02 1.57
N PHE A 157 14.27 3.72 1.50
CA PHE A 157 14.25 5.18 1.35
C PHE A 157 14.86 5.91 2.56
N ILE A 158 14.68 5.40 3.78
CA ILE A 158 15.36 5.95 4.98
C ILE A 158 16.87 5.83 4.81
N SER A 159 17.38 4.65 4.40
CA SER A 159 18.81 4.44 4.16
C SER A 159 19.37 5.32 3.04
N ALA A 160 18.57 5.61 2.02
CA ALA A 160 18.92 6.49 0.91
C ALA A 160 18.68 7.99 1.20
N GLN A 161 18.27 8.36 2.42
CA GLN A 161 17.93 9.74 2.82
C GLN A 161 16.79 10.39 2.00
N HIS A 162 15.95 9.59 1.34
CA HIS A 162 14.75 10.05 0.65
C HIS A 162 13.54 10.05 1.60
N PHE A 163 13.58 10.90 2.62
CA PHE A 163 12.63 10.83 3.75
C PHE A 163 11.16 11.03 3.35
N GLY A 164 10.86 11.94 2.41
CA GLY A 164 9.49 12.15 1.92
C GLY A 164 8.88 10.88 1.31
N HIS A 165 9.65 10.15 0.49
CA HIS A 165 9.22 8.87 -0.06
C HIS A 165 9.09 7.79 1.01
N ALA A 166 9.97 7.79 2.03
CA ALA A 166 9.86 6.88 3.15
C ALA A 166 8.56 7.07 3.95
N VAL A 167 8.18 8.33 4.23
CA VAL A 167 6.93 8.68 4.91
C VAL A 167 5.73 8.26 4.06
N CYS A 168 5.74 8.52 2.75
CA CYS A 168 4.67 8.11 1.84
C CYS A 168 4.49 6.58 1.82
N ALA A 169 5.58 5.83 1.66
CA ALA A 169 5.54 4.36 1.62
C ALA A 169 5.09 3.75 2.96
N ALA A 170 5.64 4.22 4.09
CA ALA A 170 5.25 3.72 5.40
C ALA A 170 3.80 4.11 5.74
N GLY A 171 3.37 5.32 5.37
CA GLY A 171 1.99 5.77 5.51
C GLY A 171 1.02 4.93 4.69
N ALA A 172 1.40 4.50 3.48
CA ALA A 172 0.61 3.56 2.68
C ALA A 172 0.46 2.20 3.36
N ALA A 173 1.55 1.65 3.92
CA ALA A 173 1.48 0.41 4.70
C ALA A 173 0.54 0.53 5.92
N VAL A 174 0.60 1.67 6.62
CA VAL A 174 -0.28 1.97 7.76
C VAL A 174 -1.75 2.10 7.35
N ARG A 175 -2.06 2.70 6.19
CA ARG A 175 -3.44 2.76 5.69
C ARG A 175 -3.98 1.38 5.33
N ALA A 176 -3.12 0.51 4.80
CA ALA A 176 -3.50 -0.86 4.43
C ALA A 176 -3.75 -1.76 5.65
N GLU A 177 -3.01 -1.56 6.75
CA GLU A 177 -3.23 -2.27 8.02
C GLU A 177 -2.89 -1.37 9.22
N PRO A 178 -3.89 -0.66 9.77
CA PRO A 178 -3.68 0.31 10.85
C PRO A 178 -3.13 -0.26 12.15
N LEU A 179 -3.39 -1.54 12.43
CA LEU A 179 -3.00 -2.25 13.64
C LEU A 179 -1.62 -2.91 13.55
N ARG A 180 -0.96 -2.86 12.38
CA ARG A 180 0.35 -3.48 12.18
C ARG A 180 1.47 -2.62 12.76
N GLU A 181 2.07 -3.09 13.85
CA GLU A 181 3.11 -2.35 14.57
C GLU A 181 4.37 -2.10 13.72
N THR A 182 4.75 -3.04 12.86
CA THR A 182 5.94 -2.89 12.02
C THR A 182 5.82 -1.70 11.06
N ALA A 183 4.65 -1.50 10.46
CA ALA A 183 4.37 -0.37 9.58
C ALA A 183 4.46 0.95 10.34
N ARG A 184 3.87 1.00 11.55
CA ARG A 184 3.95 2.14 12.47
C ARG A 184 5.38 2.44 12.88
N ALA A 185 6.17 1.42 13.19
CA ALA A 185 7.56 1.55 13.57
C ALA A 185 8.40 2.16 12.44
N VAL A 186 8.19 1.73 11.20
CA VAL A 186 8.90 2.29 10.04
C VAL A 186 8.48 3.73 9.77
N LEU A 187 7.19 4.08 9.92
CA LEU A 187 6.71 5.46 9.79
C LEU A 187 7.33 6.39 10.85
N ILE A 188 7.37 5.95 12.12
CA ILE A 188 8.03 6.69 13.20
C ILE A 188 9.53 6.88 12.89
N LYS A 189 10.22 5.84 12.42
CA LYS A 189 11.62 5.94 12.00
C LYS A 189 11.82 6.92 10.85
N ALA A 190 10.91 6.95 9.88
CA ALA A 190 10.98 7.89 8.76
C ALA A 190 10.89 9.34 9.25
N HIS A 191 9.92 9.66 10.12
CA HIS A 191 9.82 10.99 10.73
C HIS A 191 11.03 11.36 11.58
N LEU A 192 11.57 10.42 12.36
CA LEU A 192 12.79 10.65 13.14
C LEU A 192 14.01 10.94 12.25
N ALA A 193 14.17 10.18 11.17
CA ALA A 193 15.26 10.38 10.22
C ALA A 193 15.16 11.71 9.47
N GLU A 194 13.94 12.18 9.21
CA GLU A 194 13.65 13.51 8.65
C GLU A 194 13.86 14.66 9.66
N GLY A 195 13.96 14.36 10.96
CA GLY A 195 14.04 15.36 12.05
C GLY A 195 12.68 15.81 12.60
N ASN A 196 11.58 15.24 12.12
CA ASN A 196 10.20 15.56 12.50
C ASN A 196 9.77 14.85 13.79
N GLN A 197 10.40 15.19 14.91
CA GLN A 197 10.15 14.56 16.22
C GLN A 197 8.69 14.68 16.69
N SER A 198 8.03 15.80 16.38
CA SER A 198 6.63 16.03 16.76
C SER A 198 5.68 15.06 16.03
N GLU A 199 5.92 14.79 14.74
CA GLU A 199 5.15 13.81 13.98
C GLU A 199 5.38 12.38 14.45
N ALA A 200 6.63 12.02 14.75
CA ALA A 200 6.96 10.71 15.35
C ALA A 200 6.20 10.47 16.67
N LEU A 201 6.13 11.49 17.54
CA LEU A 201 5.37 11.41 18.80
C LEU A 201 3.86 11.32 18.57
N ARG A 202 3.32 12.10 17.63
CA ARG A 202 1.89 12.05 17.28
C ARG A 202 1.49 10.68 16.75
N GLU A 203 2.27 10.10 15.83
CA GLU A 203 2.00 8.77 15.29
C GLU A 203 2.05 7.68 16.36
N PHE A 204 3.02 7.73 17.28
CA PHE A 204 3.07 6.82 18.42
C PHE A 204 1.82 6.93 19.30
N GLN A 205 1.39 8.16 19.62
CA GLN A 205 0.21 8.39 20.48
C GLN A 205 -1.08 7.92 19.82
N ARG A 206 -1.24 8.19 18.52
CA ARG A 206 -2.37 7.69 17.71
C ARG A 206 -2.42 6.18 17.73
N TYR A 207 -1.30 5.51 17.43
CA TYR A 207 -1.24 4.05 17.42
C TYR A 207 -1.51 3.44 18.80
N ARG A 208 -0.94 4.00 19.87
CA ARG A 208 -1.21 3.54 21.24
C ARG A 208 -2.70 3.62 21.59
N SER A 209 -3.37 4.70 21.19
CA SER A 209 -4.80 4.90 21.48
C SER A 209 -5.65 3.92 20.67
N LEU A 210 -5.33 3.74 19.38
CA LEU A 210 -5.99 2.77 18.51
C LEU A 210 -5.83 1.33 19.02
N LEU A 211 -4.61 0.90 19.35
CA LEU A 211 -4.33 -0.46 19.80
C LEU A 211 -5.04 -0.79 21.12
N GLN A 212 -5.11 0.19 22.03
CA GLN A 212 -5.84 0.06 23.28
C GLN A 212 -7.36 -0.03 23.06
N ALA A 213 -7.90 0.75 22.11
CA ALA A 213 -9.33 0.76 21.81
C ALA A 213 -9.79 -0.52 21.10
N GLU A 214 -9.04 -0.99 20.11
CA GLU A 214 -9.43 -2.13 19.26
C GLU A 214 -9.09 -3.48 19.89
N LEU A 215 -7.90 -3.61 20.52
CA LEU A 215 -7.39 -4.89 21.00
C LEU A 215 -7.15 -4.94 22.52
N GLY A 216 -7.30 -3.81 23.23
CA GLY A 216 -6.96 -3.75 24.66
C GLY A 216 -5.46 -3.88 24.96
N LEU A 217 -4.61 -3.82 23.93
CA LEU A 217 -3.17 -4.06 24.02
C LEU A 217 -2.37 -2.76 24.11
N ARG A 218 -1.12 -2.88 24.56
CA ARG A 218 -0.13 -1.78 24.58
C ARG A 218 0.96 -2.02 23.54
N PRO A 219 1.58 -0.96 23.00
CA PRO A 219 2.71 -1.10 22.09
C PRO A 219 3.87 -1.87 22.71
N THR A 220 4.63 -2.57 21.87
CA THR A 220 5.77 -3.37 22.34
C THR A 220 6.94 -2.50 22.80
N SER A 221 7.88 -3.11 23.53
CA SER A 221 9.14 -2.48 23.95
C SER A 221 9.96 -1.97 22.76
N ARG A 222 9.89 -2.64 21.61
CA ARG A 222 10.56 -2.23 20.37
C ARG A 222 10.05 -0.86 19.90
N LEU A 223 8.74 -0.66 19.88
CA LEU A 223 8.16 0.63 19.49
C LEU A 223 8.41 1.71 20.54
N LEU A 224 8.30 1.35 21.82
CA LEU A 224 8.58 2.27 22.94
C LEU A 224 10.03 2.78 22.90
N GLY A 225 10.99 1.93 22.57
CA GLY A 225 12.41 2.29 22.45
C GLY A 225 12.66 3.39 21.41
N LEU A 226 11.89 3.42 20.31
CA LEU A 226 12.04 4.45 19.26
C LEU A 226 11.69 5.86 19.76
N VAL A 227 10.85 5.97 20.80
CA VAL A 227 10.29 7.25 21.28
C VAL A 227 10.84 7.64 22.66
N ALA A 228 11.52 6.72 23.35
CA ALA A 228 12.09 6.93 24.68
C ALA A 228 13.05 8.13 24.71
N ASP A 229 13.93 8.23 23.71
CA ASP A 229 14.94 9.28 23.64
C ASP A 229 14.31 10.67 23.48
N LEU A 230 13.25 10.77 22.66
CA LEU A 230 12.50 12.02 22.46
C LEU A 230 11.84 12.51 23.75
N ARG A 231 11.23 11.59 24.51
CA ARG A 231 10.60 11.94 25.79
C ARG A 231 11.61 12.41 26.81
N SER A 232 12.79 11.79 26.84
CA SER A 232 13.88 12.19 27.71
C SER A 232 14.43 13.58 27.35
N ALA A 233 14.50 13.91 26.05
CA ALA A 233 14.94 15.23 25.59
C ALA A 233 13.91 16.32 25.91
N ALA A 234 12.62 16.02 25.72
CA ALA A 234 11.53 16.94 26.06
C ALA A 234 11.45 17.21 27.57
N SER A 235 11.60 16.19 28.42
CA SER A 235 11.60 16.37 29.87
C SER A 235 12.81 17.15 30.39
N ARG A 236 13.98 17.02 29.74
CA ARG A 236 15.16 17.85 30.04
C ARG A 236 14.97 19.32 29.66
N CYS A 237 14.33 19.60 28.52
CA CYS A 237 14.01 20.98 28.12
C CYS A 237 12.95 21.62 29.03
N ALA A 238 11.93 20.86 29.45
CA ALA A 238 10.90 21.33 30.37
C ALA A 238 11.40 21.57 31.80
N ALA A 239 12.50 20.91 32.20
CA ALA A 239 13.14 21.08 33.51
C ALA A 239 14.12 22.28 33.57
N CYS A 240 14.37 22.98 32.46
CA CYS A 240 15.06 24.27 32.49
C CYS A 240 14.05 25.35 32.91
N PRO A 241 14.16 25.96 34.10
CA PRO A 241 13.33 27.11 34.41
C PRO A 241 13.78 28.23 33.48
N ALA A 242 12.92 28.59 32.53
CA ALA A 242 13.09 29.80 31.76
C ALA A 242 13.12 30.97 32.76
N THR A 243 14.32 31.42 33.11
CA THR A 243 14.54 32.70 33.77
C THR A 243 14.28 33.80 32.75
N TYR A 244 13.00 33.99 32.42
CA TYR A 244 12.54 35.18 31.74
C TYR A 244 12.67 36.33 32.74
N ARG A 245 13.83 37.00 32.70
CA ARG A 245 14.09 38.22 33.47
C ARG A 245 13.34 39.34 32.75
N GLU A 246 12.24 39.80 33.34
CA GLU A 246 11.52 40.98 32.84
C GLU A 246 12.49 42.14 32.64
N PRO A 247 12.36 42.92 31.53
CA PRO A 247 13.11 44.14 31.39
C PRO A 247 12.59 45.15 32.42
N VAL A 248 13.48 45.54 33.34
CA VAL A 248 13.22 46.57 34.35
C VAL A 248 12.82 47.86 33.63
N ALA A 249 11.63 48.38 33.95
CA ALA A 249 11.15 49.66 33.48
C ALA A 249 12.13 50.76 33.91
N GLY A 250 12.89 51.28 32.94
CA GLY A 250 13.74 52.46 33.13
C GLY A 250 12.86 53.69 33.30
N GLY A 251 12.88 54.25 34.52
CA GLY A 251 12.27 55.54 34.81
C GLY A 251 12.92 56.65 33.97
N TYR A 252 12.08 57.41 33.29
CA TYR A 252 12.45 58.69 32.70
C TYR A 252 11.84 59.77 33.59
N ASP A 253 12.70 60.39 34.41
CA ASP A 253 12.40 61.66 35.07
C ASP A 253 13.37 62.69 34.48
N ALA A 254 12.81 63.69 33.80
CA ALA A 254 13.53 64.89 33.36
C ALA A 254 12.53 66.05 33.30
N SER A 255 12.49 66.78 34.40
CA SER A 255 11.99 68.15 34.51
C SER A 255 12.87 69.14 33.70
N VAL A 256 12.39 70.40 33.59
CA VAL A 256 13.04 71.64 33.07
C VAL A 256 12.43 72.11 31.72
N THR A 257 11.83 73.29 31.50
CA THR A 257 11.43 74.52 32.26
C THR A 257 10.50 75.34 31.33
N PRO A 258 9.74 76.35 31.83
CA PRO A 258 8.73 77.08 31.05
C PRO A 258 9.28 78.36 30.39
N ARG A 259 8.67 78.77 29.27
CA ARG A 259 8.47 80.17 28.85
C ARG A 259 7.21 80.29 28.00
#